data_AF-A0AB74DYP3-F1
#
_entry.id   AF-A0AB74DYP3-F1
#
_cell.length_a   1.000
_cell.length_b   1.000
_cell.length_c   1.000
_cell.angle_alpha   90.00
_cell.angle_beta   90.00
_cell.angle_gamma   90.00
#
_symmetry.space_group_name_H-M   'P 1'
#
loop_
_entity.id
_entity.type
_entity.pdbx_description
1 polymer ?
#
loop_
_entity_poly.entity_id
_entity_poly.type
_entity_poly.pdbx_seq_one_letter_code
_entity_poly.pdbx_strand_id
1 'polypeptide(L)' 'MRLVKTLPILLSLGAALGSVSAWALPNDSQQPIHISADDAQLDDKQGVATYTGGVFITQGSMKITGNTVT' A
#
# COMPACT_ATOMS: atom_id res chain seq x y z
N MET A 1 -47.96 -20.77 6.40
CA MET A 1 -47.24 -20.29 5.19
C MET A 1 -46.62 -18.89 5.32
N ARG A 2 -46.75 -18.16 6.45
CA ARG A 2 -46.15 -16.82 6.60
C ARG A 2 -44.63 -16.86 6.86
N LEU A 3 -44.13 -17.89 7.55
CA LEU A 3 -42.72 -18.04 7.95
C LEU A 3 -41.75 -18.20 6.76
N VAL A 4 -42.16 -18.90 5.70
CA VAL A 4 -41.34 -19.10 4.49
C VAL A 4 -41.21 -17.84 3.63
N LYS A 5 -42.13 -16.88 3.77
CA LYS A 5 -42.16 -15.63 3.00
C LYS A 5 -41.30 -14.53 3.63
N THR A 6 -41.05 -14.60 4.95
CA THR A 6 -40.20 -13.67 5.70
C THR A 6 -38.73 -14.10 5.75
N LEU A 7 -38.45 -15.39 5.53
CA LEU A 7 -37.09 -15.94 5.48
C LEU A 7 -36.17 -15.24 4.46
N PRO A 8 -36.57 -14.98 3.20
CA PRO A 8 -35.69 -14.28 2.25
C PRO A 8 -35.42 -12.83 2.64
N ILE A 9 -36.36 -12.18 3.35
CA ILE A 9 -36.22 -10.81 3.84
C ILE A 9 -35.21 -10.75 4.99
N LEU A 10 -35.25 -11.71 5.90
CA LEU A 10 -34.28 -11.82 6.99
C LEU A 10 -32.89 -12.16 6.45
N LEU A 11 -32.82 -13.01 5.43
CA LEU A 11 -31.56 -13.38 4.78
C LEU A 11 -30.91 -12.19 4.04
N SER A 12 -31.70 -11.38 3.34
CA SER A 12 -31.19 -10.20 2.63
C SER A 12 -30.74 -9.09 3.58
N LEU A 13 -31.45 -8.90 4.71
CA LEU A 13 -31.05 -7.95 5.74
C LEU A 13 -29.73 -8.36 6.42
N GLY A 14 -29.51 -9.66 6.64
CA GLY A 14 -28.25 -10.19 7.16
C GLY A 14 -27.06 -9.95 6.22
N ALA A 15 -27.25 -10.12 4.89
CA ALA A 15 -26.20 -9.87 3.90
C ALA A 15 -25.83 -8.37 3.79
N ALA A 16 -26.81 -7.47 3.93
CA ALA A 16 -26.57 -6.03 3.92
C ALA A 16 -25.74 -5.56 5.12
N LEU A 17 -25.95 -6.17 6.29
CA LEU A 17 -25.21 -5.83 7.53
C LEU A 17 -23.78 -6.41 7.56
N GLY A 18 -23.50 -7.46 6.78
CA GLY A 18 -22.17 -8.08 6.66
C GLY A 18 -21.20 -7.35 5.73
N SER A 19 -21.66 -6.30 5.04
CA SER A 19 -20.84 -5.51 4.11
C SER A 19 -20.00 -4.47 4.87
N VAL A 20 -19.19 -4.92 5.82
CA VAL A 20 -18.14 -4.07 6.40
C VAL A 20 -17.13 -3.77 5.31
N SER A 21 -16.95 -2.49 4.98
CA SER A 21 -15.92 -2.04 4.06
C SER A 21 -14.58 -2.49 4.62
N ALA A 22 -13.95 -3.49 4.00
CA ALA A 22 -12.58 -3.86 4.32
C ALA A 22 -11.70 -2.68 3.88
N TRP A 23 -11.24 -1.88 4.84
CA TRP A 23 -10.29 -0.81 4.59
C TRP A 23 -8.97 -1.45 4.14
N ALA A 24 -8.66 -1.32 2.86
CA ALA A 24 -7.51 -1.97 2.26
C ALA A 24 -6.25 -1.09 2.40
N LEU A 25 -5.25 -1.66 3.08
CA LEU A 25 -3.81 -1.66 2.75
C LEU A 25 -3.05 -0.31 2.62
N PRO A 26 -1.75 -0.39 2.30
CA PRO A 26 -0.62 -0.56 3.22
C PRO A 26 -0.12 0.81 3.68
N ASN A 27 0.13 0.98 4.97
CA ASN A 27 0.60 2.26 5.53
C ASN A 27 2.07 2.59 5.18
N ASP A 28 2.72 1.76 4.36
CA ASP A 28 4.10 1.91 3.92
C ASP A 28 4.35 3.29 3.31
N SER A 29 3.44 3.80 2.47
CA SER A 29 3.58 5.14 1.87
C SER A 29 3.64 6.30 2.89
N GLN A 30 3.17 6.06 4.12
CA GLN A 30 3.24 7.02 5.23
C GLN A 30 4.50 6.81 6.09
N GLN A 31 5.22 5.70 5.90
CA GLN A 31 6.46 5.44 6.58
C GLN A 31 7.62 6.23 5.94
N PRO A 32 8.66 6.58 6.71
CA PRO A 32 9.87 7.19 6.18
C PRO A 32 10.55 6.34 5.11
N ILE A 33 11.21 7.01 4.16
CA ILE A 33 12.05 6.37 3.15
C ILE A 33 13.49 6.33 3.67
N HIS A 34 14.08 5.14 3.69
CA HIS A 34 15.50 4.95 3.96
C HIS A 34 16.20 4.44 2.71
N ILE A 35 17.35 5.02 2.38
CA ILE A 35 18.12 4.71 1.17
C ILE A 35 19.57 4.48 1.57
N SER A 36 20.14 3.39 1.08
CA SER A 36 21.58 3.09 1.15
C SER A 36 22.09 2.83 -0.26
N ALA A 37 23.19 3.45 -0.64
CA ALA A 37 23.85 3.30 -1.93
C ALA A 37 25.33 3.68 -1.80
N ASP A 38 26.13 3.32 -2.81
CA ASP A 38 27.54 3.70 -2.87
C ASP A 38 27.71 5.19 -3.19
N ASP A 39 26.87 5.74 -4.07
CA ASP A 39 26.88 7.15 -4.47
C ASP A 39 25.47 7.73 -4.60
N ALA A 40 25.36 9.06 -4.41
CA ALA A 40 24.12 9.81 -4.55
C ALA A 40 24.37 11.19 -5.16
N GLN A 41 23.60 11.52 -6.20
CA GLN A 41 23.61 12.83 -6.85
C GLN A 41 22.23 13.49 -6.74
N LEU A 42 22.18 14.73 -6.27
CA LEU A 42 20.97 15.55 -6.25
C LEU A 42 21.06 16.64 -7.32
N ASP A 43 20.08 16.66 -8.24
CA ASP A 43 19.84 17.79 -9.13
C ASP A 43 18.75 18.68 -8.51
N ASP A 44 19.19 19.70 -7.76
CA ASP A 44 18.29 20.65 -7.10
C ASP A 44 17.41 21.44 -8.08
N LYS A 45 17.84 21.62 -9.33
CA LYS A 45 17.05 22.35 -10.33
C LYS A 45 15.85 21.54 -10.79
N GLN A 46 16.02 20.22 -10.90
CA GLN A 46 14.97 19.30 -11.31
C GLN A 46 14.23 18.67 -10.13
N GLY A 47 14.79 18.74 -8.92
CA GLY A 47 14.27 18.07 -7.73
C GLY A 47 14.43 16.54 -7.80
N VAL A 48 15.45 16.05 -8.50
CA VAL A 48 15.66 14.62 -8.77
C VAL A 48 16.93 14.14 -8.06
N ALA A 49 16.85 13.02 -7.35
CA ALA A 49 17.98 12.38 -6.69
C ALA A 49 18.27 11.03 -7.34
N THR A 50 19.49 10.82 -7.84
CA THR A 50 19.92 9.55 -8.43
C THR A 50 20.88 8.83 -7.49
N TYR A 51 20.55 7.59 -7.13
CA TYR A 51 21.35 6.72 -6.28
C TYR A 51 21.97 5.61 -7.13
N THR A 52 23.26 5.34 -6.94
CA THR A 52 23.97 4.31 -7.73
C THR A 52 24.87 3.44 -6.87
N GLY A 53 25.05 2.20 -7.31
CA GLY A 53 25.89 1.20 -6.65
C GLY A 53 25.21 0.61 -5.41
N GLY A 54 24.94 -0.70 -5.44
CA GLY A 54 24.39 -1.43 -4.30
C GLY A 54 23.13 -0.83 -3.67
N VAL A 55 22.20 -0.28 -4.48
CA VAL A 55 21.07 0.49 -3.97
C VAL A 55 20.09 -0.41 -3.21
N PHE A 56 19.78 -0.03 -1.98
CA PHE A 56 18.78 -0.65 -1.12
C PHE A 56 17.88 0.42 -0.51
N ILE A 57 16.58 0.35 -0.81
CA ILE A 57 15.56 1.29 -0.34
C ILE A 57 14.52 0.54 0.48
N THR A 58 14.11 1.11 1.60
CA THR A 58 13.01 0.61 2.42
C THR A 58 12.00 1.70 2.75
N GLN A 59 10.72 1.33 2.73
CA GLN A 59 9.62 2.19 3.16
C GLN A 59 8.54 1.31 3.80
N GLY A 60 8.49 1.30 5.14
CA GLY A 60 7.66 0.33 5.88
C GLY A 60 8.06 -1.12 5.54
N SER A 61 7.14 -1.89 5.00
CA SER A 61 7.39 -3.25 4.51
C SER A 61 7.94 -3.31 3.08
N MET A 62 7.86 -2.23 2.30
CA MET A 62 8.42 -2.16 0.94
C MET A 62 9.94 -2.23 0.94
N LYS A 63 10.50 -2.98 -0.01
CA LYS A 63 11.94 -3.11 -0.25
C LYS A 63 12.22 -3.03 -1.75
N ILE A 64 13.19 -2.20 -2.13
CA ILE A 64 13.66 -2.06 -3.52
C ILE A 64 15.18 -2.24 -3.52
N THR A 65 15.67 -3.04 -4.47
CA THR A 65 17.10 -3.28 -4.70
C THR A 65 17.44 -2.99 -6.15
N GLY A 66 18.60 -2.41 -6.42
CA GLY A 66 19.05 -2.20 -7.81
C GLY A 66 20.44 -1.60 -7.93
N ASN A 67 20.88 -1.43 -9.17
CA ASN A 67 22.16 -0.78 -9.47
C ASN A 67 22.03 0.74 -9.54
N THR A 68 20.86 1.25 -9.97
CA THR A 68 20.56 2.68 -10.10
C THR A 68 19.07 2.92 -9.86
N VAL A 69 18.73 3.97 -9.10
CA VAL A 69 17.36 4.43 -8.83
C VAL A 69 17.32 5.96 -8.93
N THR A 70 16.23 6.51 -9.47
CA THR A 70 16.00 7.95 -9.70
C THR A 70 14.65 8.38 -9.14
#